data_AF-A0A1F7X362-F1
#
_entry.id   AF-A0A1F7X362-F1
#
_cell.length_a   1.000
_cell.length_b   1.000
_cell.length_c   1.000
_cell.angle_alpha   90.00
_cell.angle_beta   90.00
_cell.angle_gamma   90.00
#
_symmetry.space_group_name_H-M   'P 1'
#
loop_
_entity.id
_entity.type
_entity.pdbx_description
1 polymer ?
#
loop_
_entity_poly.entity_id
_entity_poly.type
_entity_poly.pdbx_seq_one_letter_code
_entity_poly.pdbx_strand_id
1 'polypeptide(L)'
;MYKNITKSEFVFLSFVIVVFISLLIPFLKLIPYLDGNIDFVKTYDFFSGGFDTLLKNWRSIHPPTKEFIFLFIYKLFGVNVVTYNLPGIIFGVIGINYFYFFAKKISNVKVAKISTSLFAFSPLFISTGLFFLTDYLLTILIIISLYYYVKGNYLKYAIASSFTVLTKESSLLLVISILFVEVVLFLRNILKRNVILIKKFIFFLFPIFIFFLWFLFLKSYNKPLWSDWNFSGKNNLLSTLISNVFSLKLLNKYAYQNWLHLFILNFNWIFWSVIIVGFMAIFKNMLLKKYISINLENNQLKVILVILIFFILYFFLILSYQTYTIPRYTLPLLPFVYLIFSFFLWKLLHNYRYFNKIIFTLLLIFIPITLFASDDPLSKFLWGKEDILGEEIYNLRNHLSGNDGITYNFQYLLITKKRDNLIKQAVYENGTVKSSECFVIFADPRNDIKTISILGLNINQNMLCDNKF
;
A
#
# COMPACT_ATOMS: atom_id res chain seq x y z
N MET A 1 11.84 -10.99 -17.53
CA MET A 1 12.29 -10.91 -16.12
C MET A 1 13.33 -12.00 -15.83
N TYR A 2 13.04 -13.25 -16.19
CA TYR A 2 13.81 -14.43 -15.77
C TYR A 2 15.07 -14.81 -16.57
N LYS A 3 15.42 -14.10 -17.66
CA LYS A 3 16.58 -14.49 -18.50
C LYS A 3 17.93 -14.53 -17.77
N ASN A 4 18.06 -13.85 -16.60
CA ASN A 4 19.30 -13.77 -15.81
C ASN A 4 19.08 -14.13 -14.32
N ILE A 5 18.18 -15.08 -14.02
CA ILE A 5 17.99 -15.58 -12.65
C ILE A 5 18.89 -16.79 -12.39
N THR A 6 19.67 -16.76 -11.31
CA THR A 6 20.43 -17.94 -10.89
C THR A 6 19.52 -18.94 -10.17
N LYS A 7 19.93 -20.22 -10.11
CA LYS A 7 19.18 -21.27 -9.38
C LYS A 7 18.87 -20.88 -7.93
N SER A 8 19.82 -20.28 -7.21
CA SER A 8 19.59 -19.87 -5.81
C SER A 8 18.58 -18.72 -5.68
N GLU A 9 18.52 -17.84 -6.68
CA GLU A 9 17.54 -16.74 -6.68
C GLU A 9 16.14 -17.25 -6.98
N PHE A 10 16.02 -18.22 -7.90
CA PHE A 10 14.75 -18.89 -8.18
C PHE A 10 14.23 -19.61 -6.93
N VAL A 11 15.05 -20.46 -6.30
CA VAL A 11 14.67 -21.18 -5.07
C VAL A 11 14.25 -20.20 -3.97
N PHE A 12 15.01 -19.11 -3.77
CA PHE A 12 14.67 -18.07 -2.82
C PHE A 12 13.30 -17.44 -3.11
N LEU A 13 13.05 -17.01 -4.35
CA LEU A 13 11.78 -16.38 -4.70
C LEU A 13 10.60 -17.35 -4.56
N SER A 14 10.77 -18.60 -5.01
CA SER A 14 9.75 -19.63 -4.84
C SER A 14 9.43 -19.85 -3.37
N PHE A 15 10.43 -19.93 -2.50
CA PHE A 15 10.21 -20.05 -1.06
C PHE A 15 9.42 -18.87 -0.49
N VAL A 16 9.85 -17.62 -0.76
CA VAL A 16 9.15 -16.42 -0.28
C VAL A 16 7.70 -16.37 -0.76
N ILE A 17 7.47 -16.70 -2.03
CA ILE A 17 6.12 -16.73 -2.63
C ILE A 17 5.26 -17.81 -1.99
N VAL A 18 5.79 -19.02 -1.80
CA VAL A 18 5.04 -20.13 -1.17
C VAL A 18 4.65 -19.77 0.26
N VAL A 19 5.56 -19.17 1.04
CA VAL A 19 5.24 -18.72 2.41
C VAL A 19 4.18 -17.62 2.39
N PHE A 20 4.31 -16.60 1.53
CA PHE A 20 3.33 -15.54 1.38
C PHE A 20 1.92 -16.08 1.04
N ILE A 21 1.85 -17.00 0.07
CA ILE A 21 0.59 -17.65 -0.31
C ILE A 21 0.03 -18.47 0.86
N SER A 22 0.88 -19.25 1.53
CA SER A 22 0.46 -20.11 2.65
C SER A 22 -0.11 -19.31 3.82
N LEU A 23 0.40 -18.10 4.06
CA LEU A 23 -0.15 -17.20 5.06
C LEU A 23 -1.56 -16.69 4.71
N LEU A 24 -1.88 -16.49 3.43
CA LEU A 24 -3.16 -15.92 3.01
C LEU A 24 -4.23 -16.96 2.64
N ILE A 25 -3.85 -18.16 2.20
CA ILE A 25 -4.79 -19.22 1.82
C ILE A 25 -5.87 -19.50 2.89
N PRO A 26 -5.55 -19.59 4.20
CA PRO A 26 -6.56 -19.87 5.22
C PRO A 26 -7.68 -18.83 5.33
N PHE A 27 -7.48 -17.65 4.73
CA PHE A 27 -8.37 -16.50 4.80
C PHE A 27 -9.08 -16.20 3.46
N LEU A 28 -8.82 -16.99 2.42
CA LEU A 28 -9.34 -16.75 1.07
C LEU A 28 -10.88 -16.70 1.00
N LYS A 29 -11.57 -17.37 1.93
CA LYS A 29 -13.03 -17.44 2.01
C LYS A 29 -13.67 -16.44 2.98
N LEU A 30 -12.92 -15.47 3.50
CA LEU A 30 -13.46 -14.46 4.42
C LEU A 30 -14.34 -13.45 3.69
N ILE A 31 -15.55 -13.23 4.22
CA ILE A 31 -16.45 -12.17 3.75
C ILE A 31 -15.72 -10.81 3.84
N PRO A 32 -15.76 -9.98 2.79
CA PRO A 32 -15.16 -8.65 2.80
C PRO A 32 -15.55 -7.84 4.04
N TYR A 33 -14.58 -7.10 4.57
CA TYR A 33 -14.73 -6.36 5.82
C TYR A 33 -14.08 -4.97 5.73
N LEU A 34 -14.65 -4.00 6.45
CA LEU A 34 -14.24 -2.59 6.45
C LEU A 34 -14.07 -2.01 5.03
N ASP A 35 -12.96 -1.35 4.72
CA ASP A 35 -12.73 -0.82 3.37
C ASP A 35 -12.71 -1.92 2.29
N GLY A 36 -12.42 -3.18 2.65
CA GLY A 36 -12.58 -4.32 1.75
C GLY A 36 -14.05 -4.56 1.39
N ASN A 37 -14.97 -4.34 2.32
CA ASN A 37 -16.41 -4.39 2.07
C ASN A 37 -16.85 -3.26 1.13
N ILE A 38 -16.41 -2.02 1.41
CA ILE A 38 -16.68 -0.85 0.56
C ILE A 38 -16.22 -1.10 -0.88
N ASP A 39 -14.99 -1.58 -1.05
CA ASP A 39 -14.43 -1.86 -2.38
C ASP A 39 -15.12 -3.05 -3.07
N PHE A 40 -15.57 -4.07 -2.31
CA PHE A 40 -16.37 -5.17 -2.88
C PHE A 40 -17.69 -4.66 -3.46
N VAL A 41 -18.42 -3.85 -2.70
CA VAL A 41 -19.69 -3.26 -3.15
C VAL A 41 -19.48 -2.32 -4.35
N LYS A 42 -18.44 -1.47 -4.34
CA LYS A 42 -18.11 -0.59 -5.47
C LYS A 42 -17.82 -1.37 -6.75
N THR A 43 -16.98 -2.40 -6.66
CA THR A 43 -16.62 -3.22 -7.82
C THR A 43 -17.82 -4.02 -8.34
N TYR A 44 -18.72 -4.45 -7.46
CA TYR A 44 -19.99 -5.06 -7.85
C TYR A 44 -20.92 -4.07 -8.56
N ASP A 45 -21.09 -2.86 -8.04
CA ASP A 45 -21.94 -1.82 -8.66
C ASP A 45 -21.47 -1.48 -10.09
N PHE A 46 -20.15 -1.38 -10.26
CA PHE A 46 -19.56 -1.19 -11.59
C PHE A 46 -19.79 -2.40 -12.50
N PHE A 47 -19.66 -3.63 -11.98
CA PHE A 47 -19.92 -4.84 -12.75
C PHE A 47 -21.40 -4.96 -13.17
N SER A 48 -22.35 -4.62 -12.30
CA SER A 48 -23.78 -4.79 -12.55
C SER A 48 -24.36 -3.77 -13.53
N GLY A 49 -23.81 -2.55 -13.58
CA GLY A 49 -24.38 -1.50 -14.43
C GLY A 49 -23.42 -0.37 -14.78
N GLY A 50 -22.12 -0.67 -14.86
CA GLY A 50 -21.09 0.24 -15.33
C GLY A 50 -20.95 1.50 -14.49
N PHE A 51 -20.50 2.58 -15.13
CA PHE A 51 -20.34 3.88 -14.48
C PHE A 51 -21.66 4.48 -14.03
N ASP A 52 -22.78 4.22 -14.70
CA ASP A 52 -24.07 4.78 -14.31
C ASP A 52 -24.50 4.30 -12.92
N THR A 53 -24.38 2.98 -12.67
CA THR A 53 -24.71 2.42 -11.36
C THR A 53 -23.69 2.83 -10.29
N LEU A 54 -22.39 2.79 -10.63
CA LEU A 54 -21.33 3.21 -9.72
C LEU A 54 -21.50 4.67 -9.28
N LEU A 55 -21.69 5.59 -10.23
CA LEU A 55 -21.82 7.02 -9.95
C LEU A 55 -23.16 7.39 -9.32
N LYS A 56 -24.21 6.61 -9.52
CA LYS A 56 -25.49 6.78 -8.81
C LYS A 56 -25.35 6.44 -7.34
N ASN A 57 -24.68 5.33 -7.02
CA ASN A 57 -24.58 4.82 -5.65
C ASN A 57 -23.49 5.49 -4.83
N TRP A 58 -22.45 6.02 -5.47
CA TRP A 58 -21.28 6.57 -4.80
C TRP A 58 -21.09 8.06 -5.06
N ARG A 59 -20.91 8.83 -3.98
CA ARG A 59 -20.64 10.27 -4.05
C ARG A 59 -19.25 10.52 -4.62
N SER A 60 -18.26 9.79 -4.11
CA SER A 60 -16.86 9.93 -4.49
C SER A 60 -16.29 8.57 -4.85
N ILE A 61 -15.52 8.53 -5.93
CA ILE A 61 -14.88 7.32 -6.43
C ILE A 61 -13.42 7.61 -6.74
N HIS A 62 -12.58 6.64 -6.47
CA HIS A 62 -11.20 6.67 -6.96
C HIS A 62 -11.18 6.37 -8.47
N PRO A 63 -10.05 6.64 -9.13
CA PRO A 63 -9.87 6.23 -10.51
C PRO A 63 -10.04 4.69 -10.70
N PRO A 64 -10.50 4.23 -11.89
CA PRO A 64 -11.27 2.98 -12.02
C PRO A 64 -10.43 1.70 -12.27
N THR A 65 -9.13 1.67 -11.95
CA THR A 65 -8.29 0.48 -12.25
C THR A 65 -8.79 -0.76 -11.53
N LYS A 66 -9.18 -0.64 -10.26
CA LYS A 66 -9.67 -1.79 -9.47
C LYS A 66 -11.00 -2.31 -10.04
N GLU A 67 -11.90 -1.41 -10.40
CA GLU A 67 -13.18 -1.69 -11.04
C GLU A 67 -13.01 -2.42 -12.38
N PHE A 68 -12.07 -1.97 -13.23
CA PHE A 68 -11.77 -2.67 -14.48
C PHE A 68 -11.18 -4.06 -14.28
N ILE A 69 -10.31 -4.24 -13.28
CA ILE A 69 -9.78 -5.57 -12.93
C ILE A 69 -10.94 -6.48 -12.53
N PHE A 70 -11.82 -6.04 -11.63
CA PHE A 70 -12.93 -6.87 -11.17
C PHE A 70 -14.01 -7.09 -12.22
N LEU A 71 -14.24 -6.15 -13.14
CA LEU A 71 -15.11 -6.38 -14.29
C LEU A 71 -14.69 -7.63 -15.07
N PHE A 72 -13.39 -7.78 -15.33
CA PHE A 72 -12.87 -8.96 -16.04
C PHE A 72 -12.97 -10.22 -15.18
N ILE A 73 -12.58 -10.13 -13.90
CA ILE A 73 -12.51 -11.28 -13.01
C ILE A 73 -13.91 -11.82 -12.67
N TYR A 74 -14.90 -10.96 -12.39
CA TYR A 74 -16.28 -11.37 -12.16
C TYR A 74 -16.93 -11.95 -13.43
N LYS A 75 -16.57 -11.48 -14.63
CA LYS A 75 -17.02 -12.11 -15.89
C LYS A 75 -16.51 -13.55 -16.04
N LEU A 76 -15.29 -13.84 -15.58
CA LEU A 76 -14.69 -15.17 -15.73
C LEU A 76 -15.11 -16.15 -14.63
N PHE A 77 -15.22 -15.69 -13.38
CA PHE A 77 -15.36 -16.57 -12.22
C PHE A 77 -16.62 -16.31 -11.39
N GLY A 78 -17.48 -15.38 -11.82
CA GLY A 78 -18.67 -14.97 -11.10
C GLY A 78 -18.38 -14.13 -9.85
N VAL A 79 -19.42 -13.55 -9.27
CA VAL A 79 -19.32 -12.75 -8.04
C VAL A 79 -19.40 -13.67 -6.83
N ASN A 80 -18.29 -13.84 -6.11
CA ASN A 80 -18.24 -14.53 -4.84
C ASN A 80 -17.00 -14.09 -4.05
N VAL A 81 -16.93 -14.51 -2.77
CA VAL A 81 -15.85 -14.13 -1.85
C VAL A 81 -14.46 -14.55 -2.33
N VAL A 82 -14.31 -15.77 -2.85
CA VAL A 82 -13.02 -16.27 -3.34
C VAL A 82 -12.57 -15.47 -4.55
N THR A 83 -13.49 -15.22 -5.50
CA THR A 83 -13.21 -14.38 -6.66
C THR A 83 -12.80 -12.96 -6.28
N TYR A 84 -13.37 -12.40 -5.20
CA TYR A 84 -12.97 -11.07 -4.71
C TYR A 84 -11.59 -11.04 -4.06
N ASN A 85 -11.25 -12.06 -3.27
CA ASN A 85 -10.01 -12.10 -2.48
C ASN A 85 -8.79 -12.60 -3.28
N LEU A 86 -8.99 -13.49 -4.26
CA LEU A 86 -7.92 -14.10 -5.05
C LEU A 86 -6.99 -13.09 -5.76
N PRO A 87 -7.48 -11.97 -6.34
CA PRO A 87 -6.64 -10.95 -6.95
C PRO A 87 -5.61 -10.37 -5.97
N GLY A 88 -5.98 -10.26 -4.69
CA GLY A 88 -5.07 -9.85 -3.63
C GLY A 88 -3.79 -10.68 -3.57
N ILE A 89 -3.94 -12.00 -3.58
CA ILE A 89 -2.82 -12.96 -3.56
C ILE A 89 -2.04 -12.88 -4.88
N ILE A 90 -2.72 -12.89 -6.03
CA ILE A 90 -2.07 -12.87 -7.35
C ILE A 90 -1.21 -11.61 -7.51
N PHE A 91 -1.78 -10.44 -7.24
CA PHE A 91 -1.06 -9.18 -7.33
C PHE A 91 0.05 -9.07 -6.28
N GLY A 92 -0.11 -9.69 -5.11
CA GLY A 92 0.96 -9.80 -4.11
C GLY A 92 2.17 -10.54 -4.64
N VAL A 93 1.97 -11.70 -5.26
CA VAL A 93 3.03 -12.47 -5.90
C VAL A 93 3.70 -11.65 -7.02
N ILE A 94 2.92 -10.94 -7.82
CA ILE A 94 3.45 -10.02 -8.85
C ILE A 94 4.31 -8.94 -8.17
N GLY A 95 3.82 -8.27 -7.14
CA GLY A 95 4.52 -7.24 -6.39
C GLY A 95 5.84 -7.71 -5.79
N ILE A 96 5.84 -8.87 -5.12
CA ILE A 96 7.03 -9.50 -4.53
C ILE A 96 8.09 -9.76 -5.61
N ASN A 97 7.69 -10.33 -6.74
CA ASN A 97 8.58 -10.55 -7.87
C ASN A 97 9.15 -9.22 -8.37
N TYR A 98 8.31 -8.26 -8.77
CA TYR A 98 8.79 -6.98 -9.29
C TYR A 98 9.67 -6.23 -8.31
N PHE A 99 9.37 -6.28 -7.02
CA PHE A 99 10.18 -5.66 -5.99
C PHE A 99 11.57 -6.29 -5.90
N TYR A 100 11.69 -7.62 -5.98
CA TYR A 100 12.99 -8.30 -6.01
C TYR A 100 13.87 -7.84 -7.18
N PHE A 101 13.34 -7.87 -8.40
CA PHE A 101 14.13 -7.49 -9.57
C PHE A 101 14.41 -5.98 -9.62
N PHE A 102 13.52 -5.16 -9.07
CA PHE A 102 13.74 -3.74 -8.84
C PHE A 102 14.90 -3.50 -7.86
N ALA A 103 14.83 -4.09 -6.66
CA ALA A 103 15.87 -3.97 -5.63
C ALA A 103 17.23 -4.50 -6.13
N LYS A 104 17.24 -5.64 -6.83
CA LYS A 104 18.46 -6.20 -7.45
C LYS A 104 19.07 -5.26 -8.47
N LYS A 105 18.25 -4.50 -9.22
CA LYS A 105 18.73 -3.58 -10.26
C LYS A 105 19.30 -2.29 -9.67
N ILE A 106 18.76 -1.80 -8.56
CA ILE A 106 19.24 -0.57 -7.88
C ILE A 106 20.43 -0.84 -6.97
N SER A 107 20.48 -2.01 -6.34
CA SER A 107 21.52 -2.37 -5.38
C SER A 107 22.22 -3.67 -5.79
N ASN A 108 22.09 -4.74 -5.00
CA ASN A 108 22.69 -6.04 -5.24
C ASN A 108 21.75 -7.18 -4.81
N VAL A 109 22.12 -8.42 -5.13
CA VAL A 109 21.31 -9.63 -4.85
C VAL A 109 21.01 -9.79 -3.36
N LYS A 110 21.96 -9.47 -2.46
CA LYS A 110 21.79 -9.68 -1.01
C LYS A 110 20.78 -8.68 -0.45
N VAL A 111 20.94 -7.41 -0.81
CA VAL A 111 19.97 -6.36 -0.45
C VAL A 111 18.59 -6.71 -0.99
N ALA A 112 18.49 -7.17 -2.23
CA ALA A 112 17.22 -7.58 -2.84
C ALA A 112 16.55 -8.73 -2.08
N LYS A 113 17.29 -9.77 -1.69
CA LYS A 113 16.75 -10.88 -0.90
C LYS A 113 16.20 -10.42 0.46
N ILE A 114 16.95 -9.59 1.19
CA ILE A 114 16.52 -9.08 2.50
C ILE A 114 15.29 -8.19 2.33
N SER A 115 15.35 -7.20 1.44
CA SER A 115 14.24 -6.26 1.26
C SER A 115 12.97 -6.95 0.78
N THR A 116 13.08 -7.90 -0.17
CA THR A 116 11.93 -8.66 -0.66
C THR A 116 11.31 -9.53 0.43
N SER A 117 12.11 -10.13 1.31
CA SER A 117 11.58 -10.91 2.44
C SER A 117 10.81 -10.00 3.40
N LEU A 118 11.38 -8.84 3.75
CA LEU A 118 10.70 -7.85 4.62
C LEU A 118 9.41 -7.31 3.98
N PHE A 119 9.40 -7.10 2.67
CA PHE A 119 8.22 -6.65 1.95
C PHE A 119 7.13 -7.74 1.89
N ALA A 120 7.50 -8.97 1.52
CA ALA A 120 6.58 -10.10 1.43
C ALA A 120 5.96 -10.47 2.79
N PHE A 121 6.73 -10.30 3.86
CA PHE A 121 6.32 -10.59 5.24
C PHE A 121 6.05 -9.32 6.05
N SER A 122 5.75 -8.21 5.37
CA SER A 122 5.32 -6.98 6.04
C SER A 122 3.92 -7.19 6.61
N PRO A 123 3.69 -6.98 7.91
CA PRO A 123 2.37 -7.13 8.53
C PRO A 123 1.30 -6.31 7.82
N LEU A 124 1.64 -5.08 7.44
CA LEU A 124 0.72 -4.17 6.74
C LEU A 124 0.46 -4.60 5.29
N PHE A 125 1.48 -5.11 4.58
CA PHE A 125 1.29 -5.61 3.21
C PHE A 125 0.38 -6.83 3.18
N ILE A 126 0.52 -7.74 4.14
CA ILE A 126 -0.32 -8.94 4.25
C ILE A 126 -1.75 -8.57 4.66
N SER A 127 -1.92 -7.73 5.69
CA SER A 127 -3.27 -7.37 6.19
C SER A 127 -4.12 -6.65 5.15
N THR A 128 -3.49 -5.84 4.30
CA THR A 128 -4.15 -5.10 3.21
C THR A 128 -4.29 -5.91 1.93
N GLY A 129 -3.52 -7.00 1.80
CA GLY A 129 -3.44 -7.81 0.60
C GLY A 129 -4.66 -8.69 0.35
N LEU A 130 -5.27 -9.27 1.40
CA LEU A 130 -6.40 -10.20 1.23
C LEU A 130 -7.59 -9.58 0.48
N PHE A 131 -8.04 -8.40 0.90
CA PHE A 131 -9.15 -7.67 0.26
C PHE A 131 -8.71 -6.78 -0.89
N PHE A 132 -7.48 -6.98 -1.38
CA PHE A 132 -6.91 -6.28 -2.52
C PHE A 132 -7.09 -4.76 -2.44
N LEU A 133 -6.85 -4.17 -1.26
CA LEU A 133 -7.17 -2.76 -0.99
C LEU A 133 -6.46 -1.80 -1.96
N THR A 134 -7.05 -0.64 -2.20
CA THR A 134 -6.55 0.33 -3.19
C THR A 134 -5.09 0.74 -2.94
N ASP A 135 -4.67 0.96 -1.69
CA ASP A 135 -3.29 1.30 -1.33
C ASP A 135 -2.29 0.14 -1.58
N TYR A 136 -2.77 -1.10 -1.46
CA TYR A 136 -2.00 -2.30 -1.76
C TYR A 136 -1.73 -2.43 -3.25
N LEU A 137 -2.77 -2.32 -4.09
CA LEU A 137 -2.63 -2.30 -5.54
C LEU A 137 -1.74 -1.14 -6.00
N LEU A 138 -1.95 0.05 -5.44
CA LEU A 138 -1.14 1.23 -5.73
C LEU A 138 0.35 0.96 -5.47
N THR A 139 0.68 0.39 -4.32
CA THR A 139 2.07 0.09 -3.94
C THR A 139 2.72 -0.86 -4.95
N ILE A 140 2.01 -1.89 -5.38
CA ILE A 140 2.49 -2.85 -6.38
C ILE A 140 2.73 -2.17 -7.73
N LEU A 141 1.80 -1.33 -8.19
CA LEU A 141 1.92 -0.62 -9.46
C LEU A 141 3.05 0.42 -9.44
N ILE A 142 3.28 1.11 -8.32
CA ILE A 142 4.45 1.99 -8.12
C ILE A 142 5.75 1.21 -8.32
N ILE A 143 5.88 0.02 -7.72
CA ILE A 143 7.07 -0.84 -7.85
C ILE A 143 7.27 -1.27 -9.31
N ILE A 144 6.19 -1.67 -10.00
CA ILE A 144 6.23 -2.07 -11.42
C ILE A 144 6.66 -0.89 -12.30
N SER A 145 6.08 0.30 -12.09
CA SER A 145 6.45 1.53 -12.81
C SER A 145 7.93 1.84 -12.63
N LEU A 146 8.42 1.86 -11.39
CA LEU A 146 9.82 2.13 -11.09
C LEU A 146 10.77 1.06 -11.64
N TYR A 147 10.36 -0.22 -11.66
CA TYR A 147 11.11 -1.29 -12.29
C TYR A 147 11.30 -1.06 -13.81
N TYR A 148 10.25 -0.69 -14.52
CA TYR A 148 10.36 -0.40 -15.95
C TYR A 148 11.12 0.90 -16.24
N TYR A 149 10.97 1.89 -15.36
CA TYR A 149 11.75 3.13 -15.42
C TYR A 149 13.26 2.87 -15.27
N VAL A 150 13.70 2.12 -14.24
CA VAL A 150 15.14 1.79 -14.07
C VAL A 150 15.69 0.89 -15.20
N LYS A 151 14.82 0.13 -15.87
CA LYS A 151 15.17 -0.66 -17.06
C LYS A 151 15.27 0.18 -18.34
N GLY A 152 14.82 1.44 -18.32
CA GLY A 152 14.75 2.30 -19.51
C GLY A 152 13.68 1.88 -20.52
N ASN A 153 12.71 1.04 -20.12
CA ASN A 153 11.59 0.67 -20.98
C ASN A 153 10.43 1.65 -20.76
N TYR A 154 10.50 2.80 -21.43
CA TYR A 154 9.59 3.91 -21.20
C TYR A 154 8.13 3.63 -21.62
N LEU A 155 7.91 2.77 -22.62
CA LEU A 155 6.55 2.34 -22.99
C LEU A 155 5.89 1.54 -21.87
N LYS A 156 6.59 0.51 -21.34
CA LYS A 156 6.06 -0.29 -20.23
C LYS A 156 5.94 0.51 -18.94
N TYR A 157 6.85 1.45 -18.71
CA TYR A 157 6.71 2.45 -17.67
C TYR A 157 5.40 3.22 -17.86
N ALA A 158 5.17 3.85 -19.02
CA ALA A 158 4.01 4.69 -19.28
C ALA A 158 2.70 3.93 -19.04
N ILE A 159 2.62 2.68 -19.52
CA ILE A 159 1.48 1.79 -19.26
C ILE A 159 1.31 1.56 -17.75
N ALA A 160 2.35 1.10 -17.06
CA ALA A 160 2.27 0.82 -15.62
C ALA A 160 1.92 2.06 -14.80
N SER A 161 2.54 3.21 -15.08
CA SER A 161 2.25 4.47 -14.40
C SER A 161 0.88 5.04 -14.72
N SER A 162 0.31 4.72 -15.89
CA SER A 162 -1.07 5.08 -16.22
C SER A 162 -2.05 4.30 -15.35
N PHE A 163 -1.82 2.99 -15.14
CA PHE A 163 -2.60 2.22 -14.17
C PHE A 163 -2.41 2.73 -12.73
N THR A 164 -1.19 3.16 -12.37
CA THR A 164 -0.90 3.77 -11.06
C THR A 164 -1.79 5.00 -10.81
N VAL A 165 -1.82 5.96 -11.74
CA VAL A 165 -2.69 7.17 -11.62
C VAL A 165 -4.17 6.88 -11.79
N LEU A 166 -4.52 5.82 -12.51
CA LEU A 166 -5.87 5.29 -12.57
C LEU A 166 -6.21 4.37 -11.39
N THR A 167 -5.36 4.25 -10.36
CA THR A 167 -5.70 3.53 -9.11
C THR A 167 -6.01 4.51 -7.98
N LYS A 168 -5.20 5.57 -7.83
CA LYS A 168 -5.38 6.59 -6.79
C LYS A 168 -4.70 7.89 -7.19
N GLU A 169 -5.33 9.02 -6.88
CA GLU A 169 -4.87 10.37 -7.19
C GLU A 169 -3.50 10.68 -6.60
N SER A 170 -3.23 10.17 -5.38
CA SER A 170 -1.96 10.37 -4.66
C SER A 170 -0.73 9.88 -5.43
N SER A 171 -0.94 9.00 -6.40
CA SER A 171 0.12 8.41 -7.20
C SER A 171 0.68 9.34 -8.29
N LEU A 172 -0.01 10.44 -8.58
CA LEU A 172 0.52 11.53 -9.41
C LEU A 172 1.87 12.02 -8.88
N LEU A 173 2.10 11.94 -7.56
CA LEU A 173 3.37 12.31 -6.95
C LEU A 173 4.54 11.48 -7.50
N LEU A 174 4.34 10.21 -7.85
CA LEU A 174 5.38 9.40 -8.50
C LEU A 174 5.72 9.96 -9.89
N VAL A 175 4.69 10.25 -10.69
CA VAL A 175 4.86 10.76 -12.05
C VAL A 175 5.51 12.15 -12.03
N ILE A 176 5.09 13.02 -11.10
CA ILE A 176 5.70 14.34 -10.86
C ILE A 176 7.17 14.18 -10.45
N SER A 177 7.50 13.22 -9.58
CA SER A 177 8.88 12.97 -9.16
C SER A 177 9.77 12.55 -10.33
N ILE A 178 9.26 11.67 -11.22
CA ILE A 178 9.98 11.24 -12.43
C ILE A 178 10.15 12.40 -13.40
N LEU A 179 9.07 13.14 -13.68
CA LEU A 179 9.13 14.30 -14.56
C LEU A 179 10.10 15.35 -14.04
N PHE A 180 10.09 15.64 -12.75
CA PHE A 180 11.03 16.58 -12.15
C PHE A 180 12.49 16.17 -12.40
N VAL A 181 12.84 14.91 -12.12
CA VAL A 181 14.20 14.40 -12.36
C VAL A 181 14.56 14.46 -13.84
N GLU A 182 13.68 14.02 -14.74
CA GLU A 182 13.94 14.02 -16.17
C GLU A 182 14.05 15.43 -16.75
N VAL A 183 13.24 16.39 -16.30
CA VAL A 183 13.34 17.81 -16.69
C VAL A 183 14.67 18.39 -16.23
N VAL A 184 15.08 18.17 -14.98
CA VAL A 184 16.37 18.67 -14.46
C VAL A 184 17.55 18.12 -15.29
N LEU A 185 17.51 16.83 -15.63
CA LEU A 185 18.53 16.19 -16.46
C LEU A 185 18.47 16.68 -17.92
N PHE A 186 17.28 16.93 -18.45
CA PHE A 186 17.08 17.47 -19.78
C PHE A 186 17.62 18.89 -19.91
N LEU A 187 17.28 19.79 -18.98
CA LEU A 187 17.80 21.16 -18.96
C LEU A 187 19.34 21.18 -18.90
N ARG A 188 19.95 20.28 -18.12
CA ARG A 188 21.41 20.10 -18.10
C ARG A 188 21.99 19.65 -19.44
N ASN A 189 21.24 18.83 -20.20
CA ASN A 189 21.68 18.26 -21.48
C ASN A 189 21.30 19.10 -22.70
N ILE A 190 20.31 20.00 -22.63
CA ILE A 190 20.03 20.99 -23.69
C ILE A 190 21.25 21.88 -23.93
N LEU A 191 21.95 22.24 -22.86
CA LEU A 191 23.26 22.91 -22.93
C LEU A 191 24.29 22.10 -23.76
N LYS A 192 24.06 20.80 -23.97
CA LYS A 192 24.88 19.88 -24.77
C LYS A 192 24.25 19.49 -26.13
N ARG A 193 23.18 20.16 -26.60
CA ARG A 193 22.54 20.04 -27.94
C ARG A 193 22.10 18.63 -28.39
N ASN A 194 21.30 17.90 -27.59
CA ASN A 194 20.84 16.55 -27.95
C ASN A 194 19.31 16.45 -28.21
N VAL A 195 18.88 16.37 -29.47
CA VAL A 195 17.46 16.40 -29.90
C VAL A 195 16.68 15.11 -29.61
N ILE A 196 17.37 13.98 -29.42
CA ILE A 196 16.78 12.64 -29.17
C ILE A 196 15.99 12.57 -27.83
N LEU A 197 16.13 13.57 -26.94
CA LEU A 197 15.47 13.62 -25.64
C LEU A 197 13.96 13.92 -25.71
N ILE A 198 13.49 14.70 -26.70
CA ILE A 198 12.10 15.17 -26.76
C ILE A 198 11.11 14.01 -26.96
N LYS A 199 11.45 13.01 -27.78
CA LYS A 199 10.59 11.85 -28.03
C LYS A 199 10.36 10.98 -26.80
N LYS A 200 11.22 11.05 -25.78
CA LYS A 200 11.05 10.28 -24.53
C LYS A 200 10.08 10.95 -23.56
N PHE A 201 9.97 12.28 -23.60
CA PHE A 201 9.09 13.04 -22.71
C PHE A 201 7.62 12.69 -22.86
N ILE A 202 7.17 12.27 -24.05
CA ILE A 202 5.79 11.85 -24.28
C ILE A 202 5.40 10.69 -23.36
N PHE A 203 6.31 9.75 -23.08
CA PHE A 203 6.05 8.62 -22.19
C PHE A 203 5.92 9.05 -20.73
N PHE A 204 6.60 10.12 -20.31
CA PHE A 204 6.51 10.66 -18.95
C PHE A 204 5.25 11.51 -18.75
N LEU A 205 4.76 12.16 -19.81
CA LEU A 205 3.52 12.95 -19.79
C LEU A 205 2.26 12.11 -19.97
N PHE A 206 2.36 10.94 -20.61
CA PHE A 206 1.21 10.07 -20.90
C PHE A 206 0.36 9.73 -19.66
N PRO A 207 0.91 9.38 -18.48
CA PRO A 207 0.10 9.14 -17.29
C PRO A 207 -0.67 10.38 -16.83
N ILE A 208 -0.08 11.58 -16.93
CA ILE A 208 -0.79 12.84 -16.60
C ILE A 208 -1.96 13.04 -17.55
N PHE A 209 -1.76 12.79 -18.85
CA PHE A 209 -2.83 12.86 -19.82
C PHE A 209 -3.96 11.88 -19.51
N ILE A 210 -3.64 10.63 -19.18
CA ILE A 210 -4.64 9.63 -18.78
C ILE A 210 -5.41 10.04 -17.52
N PHE A 211 -4.71 10.57 -16.51
CA PHE A 211 -5.35 11.11 -15.31
C PHE A 211 -6.25 12.31 -15.64
N PHE A 212 -5.83 13.18 -16.56
CA PHE A 212 -6.62 14.31 -17.01
C PHE A 212 -7.91 13.86 -17.72
N LEU A 213 -7.86 12.79 -18.52
CA LEU A 213 -9.07 12.20 -19.11
C LEU A 213 -10.04 11.71 -18.03
N TRP A 214 -9.52 11.06 -16.97
CA TRP A 214 -10.35 10.68 -15.83
C TRP A 214 -11.00 11.88 -15.13
N PHE A 215 -10.24 12.96 -14.93
CA PHE A 215 -10.76 14.20 -14.37
C PHE A 215 -11.88 14.81 -15.24
N LEU A 216 -11.69 14.86 -16.57
CA LEU A 216 -12.72 15.33 -17.49
C LEU A 216 -13.97 14.45 -17.46
N PHE A 217 -13.79 13.13 -17.36
CA PHE A 217 -14.88 12.18 -17.19
C PHE A 217 -15.69 12.48 -15.91
N LEU A 218 -15.05 12.62 -14.74
CA LEU A 218 -15.79 12.97 -13.52
C LEU A 218 -16.51 14.31 -13.65
N LYS A 219 -15.87 15.29 -14.30
CA LYS A 219 -16.48 16.61 -14.55
C LYS A 219 -17.73 16.52 -15.42
N SER A 220 -17.76 15.64 -16.44
CA SER A 220 -18.96 15.47 -17.27
C SER A 220 -20.15 14.88 -16.52
N TYR A 221 -19.92 14.21 -15.39
CA TYR A 221 -20.96 13.69 -14.49
C TYR A 221 -21.21 14.60 -13.28
N ASN A 222 -20.67 15.83 -13.26
CA ASN A 222 -20.73 16.74 -12.10
C ASN A 222 -20.24 16.11 -10.79
N LYS A 223 -19.25 15.23 -10.87
CA LYS A 223 -18.64 14.57 -9.71
C LYS A 223 -17.31 15.23 -9.35
N PRO A 224 -17.02 15.43 -8.05
CA PRO A 224 -15.72 15.93 -7.63
C PRO A 224 -14.66 14.84 -7.78
N LEU A 225 -13.38 15.25 -7.86
CA LEU A 225 -12.27 14.37 -7.46
C LEU A 225 -12.49 13.88 -6.03
N TRP A 226 -11.79 12.81 -5.63
CA TRP A 226 -12.03 12.19 -4.34
C TRP A 226 -12.12 13.21 -3.17
N SER A 227 -13.22 13.12 -2.42
CA SER A 227 -13.67 14.13 -1.44
C SER A 227 -14.29 13.53 -0.17
N ASP A 228 -14.46 12.21 -0.12
CA ASP A 228 -14.99 11.54 1.07
C ASP A 228 -14.04 11.74 2.26
N TRP A 229 -14.61 11.86 3.45
CA TRP A 229 -13.86 11.98 4.71
C TRP A 229 -12.79 13.09 4.73
N ASN A 230 -12.98 14.16 3.93
CA ASN A 230 -12.12 15.33 3.98
C ASN A 230 -12.48 16.23 5.18
N PHE A 231 -11.66 16.20 6.22
CA PHE A 231 -11.86 16.96 7.45
C PHE A 231 -11.28 18.39 7.40
N SER A 232 -10.76 18.83 6.25
CA SER A 232 -10.20 20.19 6.09
C SER A 232 -11.25 21.28 5.81
N GLY A 233 -12.49 20.90 5.51
CA GLY A 233 -13.54 21.81 5.04
C GLY A 233 -13.38 22.28 3.59
N LYS A 234 -12.46 21.69 2.81
CA LYS A 234 -12.29 21.95 1.38
C LYS A 234 -13.00 20.91 0.52
N ASN A 235 -13.28 21.26 -0.74
CA ASN A 235 -14.16 20.47 -1.61
C ASN A 235 -13.54 19.15 -2.12
N ASN A 236 -12.22 19.00 -2.15
CA ASN A 236 -11.55 17.78 -2.63
C ASN A 236 -10.09 17.67 -2.15
N LEU A 237 -9.49 16.49 -2.37
CA LEU A 237 -8.09 16.21 -2.08
C LEU A 237 -7.13 17.28 -2.60
N LEU A 238 -7.16 17.58 -3.91
CA LEU A 238 -6.18 18.46 -4.55
C LEU A 238 -6.23 19.89 -3.97
N SER A 239 -7.43 20.44 -3.78
CA SER A 239 -7.64 21.76 -3.17
C SER A 239 -7.11 21.83 -1.74
N THR A 240 -7.23 20.73 -0.99
CA THR A 240 -6.71 20.60 0.38
C THR A 240 -5.18 20.59 0.37
N LEU A 241 -4.57 19.78 -0.49
CA LEU A 241 -3.11 19.70 -0.62
C LEU A 241 -2.51 21.06 -0.99
N ILE A 242 -3.07 21.73 -2.00
CA ILE A 242 -2.65 23.07 -2.43
C ILE A 242 -2.79 24.05 -1.25
N SER A 243 -3.95 24.06 -0.58
CA SER A 243 -4.18 24.91 0.58
C SER A 243 -3.16 24.66 1.69
N ASN A 244 -2.85 23.41 2.02
CA ASN A 244 -1.89 23.07 3.07
C ASN A 244 -0.47 23.54 2.73
N VAL A 245 -0.05 23.42 1.46
CA VAL A 245 1.26 23.92 1.00
C VAL A 245 1.34 25.44 1.14
N PHE A 246 0.37 26.18 0.61
CA PHE A 246 0.40 27.65 0.65
C PHE A 246 0.17 28.24 2.04
N SER A 247 -0.57 27.53 2.90
CA SER A 247 -0.80 27.96 4.29
C SER A 247 0.19 27.37 5.30
N LEU A 248 1.19 26.60 4.84
CA LEU A 248 2.16 25.88 5.69
C LEU A 248 1.52 24.97 6.76
N LYS A 249 0.26 24.53 6.55
CA LYS A 249 -0.50 23.64 7.45
C LYS A 249 -0.21 22.15 7.24
N LEU A 250 0.98 21.83 6.73
CA LEU A 250 1.45 20.45 6.53
C LEU A 250 1.78 19.76 7.87
N LEU A 251 2.09 20.54 8.91
CA LEU A 251 2.31 20.05 10.27
C LEU A 251 1.01 20.13 11.06
N ASN A 252 0.23 19.04 11.05
CA ASN A 252 -1.05 18.98 11.74
C ASN A 252 -1.22 17.63 12.47
N LYS A 253 -2.27 17.50 13.28
CA LYS A 253 -2.52 16.28 14.07
C LYS A 253 -2.64 15.00 13.22
N TYR A 254 -3.17 15.11 12.00
CA TYR A 254 -3.30 13.97 11.07
C TYR A 254 -1.93 13.59 10.51
N ALA A 255 -1.10 14.60 10.16
CA ALA A 255 0.30 14.40 9.78
C ALA A 255 1.06 13.64 10.86
N TYR A 256 0.99 14.13 12.10
CA TYR A 256 1.66 13.53 13.24
C TYR A 256 1.27 12.05 13.41
N GLN A 257 -0.02 11.74 13.42
CA GLN A 257 -0.49 10.36 13.59
C GLN A 257 -0.06 9.44 12.43
N ASN A 258 -0.18 9.89 11.18
CA ASN A 258 0.30 9.12 10.03
C ASN A 258 1.82 8.89 10.06
N TRP A 259 2.57 9.86 10.57
CA TRP A 259 4.01 9.73 10.75
C TRP A 259 4.35 8.74 11.86
N LEU A 260 3.61 8.70 12.97
CA LEU A 260 3.78 7.65 13.98
C LEU A 260 3.52 6.26 13.38
N HIS A 261 2.55 6.10 12.48
CA HIS A 261 2.37 4.84 11.75
C HIS A 261 3.59 4.47 10.87
N LEU A 262 4.19 5.45 10.19
CA LEU A 262 5.37 5.21 9.36
C LEU A 262 6.64 4.94 10.17
N PHE A 263 6.80 5.62 11.31
CA PHE A 263 8.04 5.60 12.09
C PHE A 263 8.04 4.60 13.22
N ILE A 264 6.90 4.27 13.81
CA ILE A 264 6.84 3.53 15.08
C ILE A 264 6.03 2.25 14.94
N LEU A 265 4.81 2.33 14.41
CA LEU A 265 3.85 1.22 14.39
C LEU A 265 4.47 -0.10 13.92
N ASN A 266 4.16 -1.19 14.63
CA ASN A 266 4.67 -2.54 14.35
C ASN A 266 6.20 -2.59 14.25
N PHE A 267 6.89 -1.97 15.21
CA PHE A 267 8.34 -1.92 15.28
C PHE A 267 9.03 -1.25 14.07
N ASN A 268 8.33 -0.38 13.33
CA ASN A 268 8.94 0.36 12.23
C ASN A 268 10.16 1.18 12.70
N TRP A 269 10.23 1.54 13.98
CA TRP A 269 11.34 2.27 14.59
C TRP A 269 12.67 1.52 14.54
N ILE A 270 12.64 0.18 14.48
CA ILE A 270 13.85 -0.65 14.31
C ILE A 270 14.44 -0.46 12.91
N PHE A 271 13.60 -0.35 11.88
CA PHE A 271 14.10 -0.05 10.54
C PHE A 271 14.75 1.33 10.50
N TRP A 272 14.09 2.32 11.08
CA TRP A 272 14.60 3.69 11.13
C TRP A 272 15.88 3.83 11.94
N SER A 273 16.02 3.12 13.07
CA SER A 273 17.25 3.18 13.87
C SER A 273 18.47 2.66 13.09
N VAL A 274 18.34 1.54 12.38
CA VAL A 274 19.40 1.01 11.52
C VAL A 274 19.70 1.94 10.34
N ILE A 275 18.66 2.54 9.75
CA ILE A 275 18.83 3.54 8.68
C ILE A 275 19.63 4.74 9.21
N ILE A 276 19.27 5.28 10.37
CA ILE A 276 19.94 6.44 11.00
C ILE A 276 21.40 6.11 11.32
N VAL A 277 21.66 4.99 12.00
CA VAL A 277 23.02 4.53 12.34
C VAL A 277 23.85 4.33 11.06
N GLY A 278 23.24 3.71 10.04
CA GLY A 278 23.88 3.51 8.74
C GLY A 278 24.22 4.82 8.04
N PHE A 279 23.31 5.80 8.04
CA PHE A 279 23.56 7.14 7.51
C PHE A 279 24.70 7.84 8.25
N MET A 280 24.70 7.83 9.58
CA MET A 280 25.77 8.41 10.40
C MET A 280 27.14 7.78 10.08
N ALA A 281 27.20 6.46 9.91
CA ALA A 281 28.42 5.75 9.54
C ALA A 281 28.92 6.12 8.14
N ILE A 282 28.04 6.29 7.16
CA ILE A 282 28.41 6.77 5.82
C ILE A 282 28.86 8.23 5.88
N PHE A 283 28.11 9.09 6.55
CA PHE A 283 28.39 10.52 6.64
C PHE A 283 29.76 10.79 7.25
N LYS A 284 30.12 10.09 8.33
CA LYS A 284 31.47 10.13 8.91
C LYS A 284 32.56 9.77 7.89
N ASN A 285 32.36 8.69 7.13
CA ASN A 285 33.30 8.25 6.10
C ASN A 285 33.39 9.23 4.92
N MET A 286 32.30 9.92 4.58
CA MET A 286 32.27 10.96 3.55
C MET A 286 33.02 12.22 3.97
N LEU A 287 32.83 12.68 5.22
CA LEU A 287 33.60 13.80 5.76
C LEU A 287 35.11 13.53 5.75
N LEU A 288 35.50 12.27 5.97
CA LEU A 288 36.90 11.84 5.93
C LEU A 288 37.46 11.70 4.50
N LYS A 289 36.62 11.36 3.51
CA LYS A 289 37.01 11.21 2.12
C LYS A 289 36.56 12.43 1.31
N LYS A 290 37.43 13.44 1.23
CA LYS A 290 37.22 14.66 0.41
C LYS A 290 36.80 14.27 -1.02
N TYR A 291 35.62 14.75 -1.41
CA TYR A 291 34.94 14.66 -2.71
C TYR A 291 34.30 13.32 -3.11
N ILE A 292 32.98 13.36 -3.30
CA ILE A 292 32.22 12.40 -4.13
C ILE A 292 31.73 13.17 -5.36
N SER A 293 32.20 12.78 -6.55
CA SER A 293 31.61 13.23 -7.81
C SER A 293 30.34 12.41 -8.09
N ILE A 294 29.20 13.10 -8.18
CA ILE A 294 27.90 12.45 -8.43
C ILE A 294 27.66 12.39 -9.95
N ASN A 295 27.78 11.19 -10.53
CA ASN A 295 27.41 10.99 -11.94
C ASN A 295 25.91 10.72 -12.08
N LEU A 296 25.15 11.78 -12.36
CA LEU A 296 23.70 11.76 -12.60
C LEU A 296 23.28 11.01 -13.87
N GLU A 297 24.20 10.58 -14.73
CA GLU A 297 23.87 9.79 -15.92
C GLU A 297 23.63 8.30 -15.59
N ASN A 298 24.02 7.83 -14.40
CA ASN A 298 23.72 6.47 -13.95
C ASN A 298 22.22 6.30 -13.64
N ASN A 299 21.53 5.43 -14.39
CA ASN A 299 20.12 5.12 -14.20
C ASN A 299 19.75 4.72 -12.76
N GLN A 300 20.66 4.07 -12.02
CA GLN A 300 20.42 3.72 -10.61
C GLN A 300 20.28 4.98 -9.75
N LEU A 301 21.19 5.94 -9.91
CA LEU A 301 21.19 7.18 -9.15
C LEU A 301 19.96 8.05 -9.51
N LYS A 302 19.58 8.09 -10.79
CA LYS A 302 18.33 8.75 -11.22
C LYS A 302 17.12 8.20 -10.49
N VAL A 303 16.99 6.88 -10.42
CA VAL A 303 15.87 6.23 -9.75
C VAL A 303 15.91 6.44 -8.24
N ILE A 304 17.10 6.46 -7.62
CA ILE A 304 17.24 6.83 -6.20
C ILE A 304 16.74 8.25 -5.95
N LEU A 305 17.07 9.21 -6.82
CA LEU A 305 16.56 10.58 -6.72
C LEU A 305 15.03 10.64 -6.86
N VAL A 306 14.48 9.89 -7.82
CA VAL A 306 13.02 9.76 -7.97
C VAL A 306 12.37 9.22 -6.70
N ILE A 307 12.92 8.14 -6.11
CA ILE A 307 12.43 7.58 -4.86
C ILE A 307 12.49 8.61 -3.74
N LEU A 308 13.59 9.36 -3.62
CA LEU A 308 13.76 10.38 -2.59
C LEU A 308 12.73 11.50 -2.73
N ILE A 309 12.54 12.04 -3.94
CA ILE A 309 11.56 13.10 -4.20
C ILE A 309 10.14 12.57 -3.95
N PHE A 310 9.83 11.36 -4.43
CA PHE A 310 8.53 10.72 -4.19
C PHE A 310 8.28 10.55 -2.70
N PHE A 311 9.27 10.06 -1.95
CA PHE A 311 9.18 9.87 -0.52
C PHE A 311 8.87 11.19 0.20
N ILE A 312 9.62 12.26 -0.11
CA ILE A 312 9.43 13.59 0.48
C ILE A 312 8.05 14.16 0.12
N LEU A 313 7.67 14.14 -1.15
CA LEU A 313 6.38 14.65 -1.60
C LEU A 313 5.23 13.87 -0.95
N TYR A 314 5.29 12.55 -0.91
CA TYR A 314 4.24 11.73 -0.31
C TYR A 314 4.18 11.93 1.21
N PHE A 315 5.33 11.99 1.88
CA PHE A 315 5.45 12.23 3.32
C PHE A 315 4.83 13.56 3.74
N PHE A 316 5.12 14.65 3.01
CA PHE A 316 4.59 15.96 3.36
C PHE A 316 3.20 16.23 2.81
N LEU A 317 2.84 15.75 1.62
CA LEU A 317 1.56 16.07 1.00
C LEU A 317 0.48 15.06 1.40
N ILE A 318 0.71 13.76 1.23
CA ILE A 318 -0.32 12.75 1.44
C ILE A 318 -0.48 12.44 2.92
N LEU A 319 0.62 12.23 3.66
CA LEU A 319 0.49 11.89 5.08
C LEU A 319 0.02 13.07 5.94
N SER A 320 0.08 14.31 5.45
CA SER A 320 -0.50 15.49 6.12
C SER A 320 -1.97 15.78 5.79
N TYR A 321 -2.54 15.02 4.85
CA TYR A 321 -3.92 15.23 4.43
C TYR A 321 -4.90 14.93 5.58
N GLN A 322 -5.84 15.84 5.83
CA GLN A 322 -6.76 15.79 6.95
C GLN A 322 -7.93 14.83 6.67
N THR A 323 -7.69 13.53 6.92
CA THR A 323 -8.65 12.42 6.79
C THR A 323 -8.40 11.40 7.91
N TYR A 324 -9.10 10.26 7.91
CA TYR A 324 -8.77 9.14 8.79
C TYR A 324 -7.32 8.71 8.61
N THR A 325 -6.58 8.57 9.71
CA THR A 325 -5.15 8.25 9.68
C THR A 325 -4.96 6.75 9.66
N ILE A 326 -5.25 6.11 8.54
CA ILE A 326 -5.27 4.65 8.48
C ILE A 326 -3.85 4.12 8.21
N PRO A 327 -3.35 3.12 8.95
CA PRO A 327 -1.99 2.59 8.77
C PRO A 327 -1.61 2.30 7.31
N ARG A 328 -2.55 1.78 6.50
CA ARG A 328 -2.30 1.45 5.08
C ARG A 328 -1.87 2.63 4.21
N TYR A 329 -2.10 3.87 4.62
CA TYR A 329 -1.64 5.04 3.87
C TYR A 329 -0.11 5.18 3.87
N THR A 330 0.62 4.50 4.77
CA THR A 330 2.08 4.48 4.72
C THR A 330 2.64 3.42 3.78
N LEU A 331 1.80 2.50 3.30
CA LEU A 331 2.20 1.33 2.51
C LEU A 331 3.00 1.70 1.25
N PRO A 332 2.67 2.76 0.48
CA PRO A 332 3.46 3.15 -0.69
C PRO A 332 4.91 3.54 -0.39
N LEU A 333 5.24 3.86 0.87
CA LEU A 333 6.59 4.23 1.30
C LEU A 333 7.40 3.06 1.86
N LEU A 334 6.73 2.05 2.43
CA LEU A 334 7.39 0.94 3.12
C LEU A 334 8.37 0.13 2.25
N PRO A 335 8.12 -0.17 0.95
CA PRO A 335 9.10 -0.85 0.11
C PRO A 335 10.45 -0.12 0.09
N PHE A 336 10.43 1.21 0.09
CA PHE A 336 11.66 2.01 0.07
C PHE A 336 12.34 2.03 1.43
N VAL A 337 11.57 2.06 2.53
CA VAL A 337 12.12 1.88 3.89
C VAL A 337 12.84 0.52 3.97
N TYR A 338 12.22 -0.57 3.53
CA TYR A 338 12.82 -1.90 3.54
C TYR A 338 14.06 -1.99 2.65
N LEU A 339 14.06 -1.33 1.49
CA LEU A 339 15.22 -1.28 0.59
C LEU A 339 16.40 -0.56 1.24
N ILE A 340 16.16 0.63 1.83
CA ILE A 340 17.20 1.45 2.46
C ILE A 340 17.71 0.76 3.73
N PHE A 341 16.82 0.23 4.57
CA PHE A 341 17.17 -0.60 5.71
C PHE A 341 18.07 -1.77 5.30
N SER A 342 17.67 -2.54 4.28
CA SER A 342 18.43 -3.70 3.82
C SER A 342 19.81 -3.32 3.29
N PHE A 343 19.92 -2.17 2.62
CA PHE A 343 21.19 -1.62 2.15
C PHE A 343 22.14 -1.29 3.32
N PHE A 344 21.66 -0.55 4.31
CA PHE A 344 22.46 -0.17 5.47
C PHE A 344 22.80 -1.37 6.35
N LEU A 345 21.83 -2.25 6.58
CA LEU A 345 22.04 -3.50 7.28
C LEU A 345 23.15 -4.30 6.61
N TRP A 346 23.04 -4.56 5.30
CA TRP A 346 24.07 -5.26 4.53
C TRP A 346 25.44 -4.60 4.66
N LYS A 347 25.52 -3.27 4.59
CA LYS A 347 26.79 -2.52 4.67
C LYS A 347 27.42 -2.58 6.06
N LEU A 348 26.64 -2.44 7.13
CA LEU A 348 27.11 -2.56 8.52
C LEU A 348 27.57 -3.98 8.82
N LEU A 349 26.83 -4.97 8.30
CA LEU A 349 27.05 -6.38 8.50
C LEU A 349 28.23 -6.97 7.71
N HIS A 350 28.53 -6.42 6.53
CA HIS A 350 29.51 -7.03 5.63
C HIS A 350 30.88 -7.26 6.28
N ASN A 351 31.27 -6.39 7.22
CA ASN A 351 32.55 -6.46 7.93
C ASN A 351 32.56 -7.45 9.10
N TYR A 352 31.41 -7.98 9.54
CA TYR A 352 31.29 -8.81 10.74
C TYR A 352 30.58 -10.14 10.46
N ARG A 353 31.33 -11.16 10.00
CA ARG A 353 30.79 -12.48 9.59
C ARG A 353 29.90 -13.15 10.65
N TYR A 354 30.24 -13.09 11.94
CA TYR A 354 29.45 -13.69 13.02
C TYR A 354 28.17 -12.92 13.31
N PHE A 355 28.20 -11.60 13.16
CA PHE A 355 27.05 -10.73 13.40
C PHE A 355 25.93 -10.98 12.38
N ASN A 356 26.28 -11.42 11.16
CA ASN A 356 25.32 -11.80 10.12
C ASN A 356 24.41 -12.96 10.53
N LYS A 357 24.95 -13.96 11.23
CA LYS A 357 24.17 -15.12 11.70
C LYS A 357 23.18 -14.68 12.78
N ILE A 358 23.65 -13.90 13.75
CA ILE A 358 22.83 -13.39 14.86
C ILE A 358 21.68 -12.53 14.34
N ILE A 359 21.96 -11.56 13.47
CA ILE A 359 20.90 -10.71 12.90
C ILE A 359 19.90 -11.52 12.09
N PHE A 360 20.35 -12.50 11.31
CA PHE A 360 19.43 -13.34 10.54
C PHE A 360 18.50 -14.15 11.47
N THR A 361 19.04 -14.70 12.56
CA THR A 361 18.25 -15.37 13.60
C THR A 361 17.27 -14.41 14.27
N LEU A 362 17.71 -13.18 14.59
CA LEU A 362 16.83 -12.16 15.16
C LEU A 362 15.70 -11.78 14.19
N LEU A 363 15.99 -11.60 12.90
CA LEU A 363 14.96 -11.34 11.88
C LEU A 363 13.98 -12.51 11.75
N LEU A 364 14.45 -13.76 11.84
CA LEU A 364 13.60 -14.96 11.81
C LEU A 364 12.63 -15.03 13.00
N ILE A 365 13.04 -14.57 14.18
CA ILE A 365 12.18 -14.52 15.37
C ILE A 365 11.26 -13.30 15.33
N PHE A 366 11.80 -12.17 14.88
CA PHE A 366 11.14 -10.88 14.90
C PHE A 366 9.99 -10.80 13.89
N ILE A 367 10.14 -11.35 12.68
CA ILE A 367 9.09 -11.31 11.65
C ILE A 367 7.79 -12.00 12.13
N PRO A 368 7.80 -13.22 12.70
CA PRO A 368 6.60 -13.81 13.29
C PRO A 368 5.95 -12.93 14.36
N ILE A 369 6.74 -12.32 15.25
CA ILE A 369 6.19 -11.45 16.30
C ILE A 369 5.45 -10.25 15.69
N THR A 370 6.07 -9.56 14.72
CA THR A 370 5.43 -8.40 14.08
C THR A 370 4.22 -8.77 13.24
N LEU A 371 4.20 -9.97 12.68
CA LEU A 371 3.07 -10.49 11.91
C LEU A 371 1.87 -10.82 12.81
N PHE A 372 2.07 -11.57 13.88
CA PHE A 372 0.99 -12.22 14.61
C PHE A 372 0.60 -11.52 15.92
N ALA A 373 1.37 -10.54 16.38
CA ALA A 373 1.12 -9.90 17.68
C ALA A 373 1.31 -8.37 17.66
N SER A 374 0.44 -7.68 18.37
CA SER A 374 0.54 -6.24 18.65
C SER A 374 1.39 -5.98 19.89
N ASP A 375 2.65 -6.45 19.84
CA ASP A 375 3.53 -6.49 21.01
C ASP A 375 4.71 -5.50 21.02
N ASP A 376 4.74 -4.55 20.09
CA ASP A 376 5.76 -3.49 20.07
C ASP A 376 5.63 -2.57 21.29
N PRO A 377 6.65 -2.46 22.16
CA PRO A 377 6.58 -1.66 23.37
C PRO A 377 6.31 -0.18 23.09
N LEU A 378 6.87 0.38 22.01
CA LEU A 378 6.63 1.79 21.67
C LEU A 378 5.22 1.99 21.14
N SER A 379 4.72 1.09 20.30
CA SER A 379 3.32 1.12 19.85
C SER A 379 2.34 0.97 21.02
N LYS A 380 2.57 0.04 21.95
CA LYS A 380 1.74 -0.11 23.17
C LYS A 380 1.75 1.15 24.02
N PHE A 381 2.91 1.77 24.19
CA PHE A 381 3.03 2.99 24.99
C PHE A 381 2.22 4.15 24.37
N LEU A 382 2.25 4.29 23.04
CA LEU A 382 1.59 5.40 22.35
C LEU A 382 0.08 5.22 22.23
N TRP A 383 -0.39 4.01 21.96
CA TRP A 383 -1.78 3.75 21.61
C TRP A 383 -2.51 2.84 22.60
N GLY A 384 -1.84 2.26 23.59
CA GLY A 384 -2.42 1.24 24.45
C GLY A 384 -2.83 -0.01 23.67
N LYS A 385 -3.69 -0.83 24.28
CA LYS A 385 -4.33 -1.99 23.66
C LYS A 385 -5.84 -1.96 23.89
N GLU A 386 -6.57 -2.58 22.99
CA GLU A 386 -7.98 -2.95 23.13
C GLU A 386 -8.15 -4.42 22.76
N ASP A 387 -9.13 -5.09 23.37
CA ASP A 387 -9.55 -6.43 22.95
C ASP A 387 -10.69 -6.30 21.95
N ILE A 388 -10.57 -6.99 20.81
CA ILE A 388 -11.63 -7.07 19.81
C ILE A 388 -11.79 -8.52 19.40
N LEU A 389 -12.98 -9.09 19.63
CA LEU A 389 -13.27 -10.49 19.37
C LEU A 389 -12.17 -11.42 19.96
N GLY A 390 -11.64 -11.12 21.15
CA GLY A 390 -10.59 -11.89 21.81
C GLY A 390 -9.21 -11.81 21.13
N GLU A 391 -8.95 -10.77 20.33
CA GLU A 391 -7.61 -10.40 19.87
C GLU A 391 -7.18 -9.08 20.52
N GLU A 392 -6.05 -9.09 21.22
CA GLU A 392 -5.44 -7.88 21.77
C GLU A 392 -4.69 -7.09 20.69
N ILE A 393 -5.22 -5.93 20.31
CA ILE A 393 -4.67 -5.08 19.26
C ILE A 393 -4.36 -3.68 19.81
N TYR A 394 -3.48 -2.92 19.18
CA TYR A 394 -3.33 -1.48 19.47
C TYR A 394 -4.66 -0.74 19.25
N ASN A 395 -5.01 0.16 20.17
CA ASN A 395 -6.25 0.91 20.16
C ASN A 395 -6.24 2.10 19.18
N LEU A 396 -5.82 1.85 17.93
CA LEU A 396 -5.73 2.88 16.89
C LEU A 396 -7.11 3.42 16.50
N ARG A 397 -8.16 2.61 16.60
CA ARG A 397 -9.52 2.97 16.20
C ARG A 397 -10.07 4.15 16.99
N ASN A 398 -9.78 4.22 18.30
CA ASN A 398 -10.22 5.32 19.16
C ASN A 398 -9.35 6.58 19.02
N HIS A 399 -8.33 6.56 18.17
CA HIS A 399 -7.60 7.74 17.71
C HIS A 399 -8.17 8.26 16.37
N LEU A 400 -7.34 8.86 15.53
CA LEU A 400 -7.78 9.43 14.24
C LEU A 400 -7.95 8.38 13.14
N SER A 401 -7.68 7.09 13.41
CA SER A 401 -7.67 6.03 12.40
C SER A 401 -9.06 5.47 12.05
N GLY A 402 -10.07 5.67 12.90
CA GLY A 402 -11.41 5.11 12.69
C GLY A 402 -11.41 3.57 12.65
N ASN A 403 -12.49 2.98 12.16
CA ASN A 403 -12.69 1.51 12.18
C ASN A 403 -11.58 0.72 11.47
N ASP A 404 -11.01 1.28 10.41
CA ASP A 404 -9.89 0.70 9.68
C ASP A 404 -8.54 0.74 10.42
N GLY A 405 -8.49 1.40 11.58
CA GLY A 405 -7.31 1.43 12.45
C GLY A 405 -6.82 0.05 12.87
N ILE A 406 -7.64 -0.99 12.76
CA ILE A 406 -7.27 -2.38 13.07
C ILE A 406 -6.50 -3.09 11.93
N THR A 407 -6.45 -2.50 10.72
CA THR A 407 -5.86 -3.12 9.52
C THR A 407 -4.35 -2.88 9.43
N TYR A 408 -3.55 -3.60 10.23
CA TYR A 408 -2.08 -3.43 10.21
C TYR A 408 -1.22 -4.67 10.44
N ASN A 409 -1.79 -5.79 10.90
CA ASN A 409 -1.07 -7.06 11.03
C ASN A 409 -2.03 -8.26 10.84
N PHE A 410 -1.59 -9.47 11.18
CA PHE A 410 -2.36 -10.69 10.96
C PHE A 410 -3.54 -10.86 11.93
N GLN A 411 -3.53 -10.19 13.09
CA GLN A 411 -4.65 -10.23 14.03
C GLN A 411 -5.92 -9.67 13.39
N TYR A 412 -5.79 -8.69 12.47
CA TYR A 412 -6.91 -8.24 11.64
C TYR A 412 -7.62 -9.39 10.90
N LEU A 413 -6.85 -10.31 10.31
CA LEU A 413 -7.40 -11.46 9.59
C LEU A 413 -8.02 -12.48 10.55
N LEU A 414 -7.48 -12.62 11.76
CA LEU A 414 -8.05 -13.45 12.82
C LEU A 414 -9.39 -12.88 13.34
N ILE A 415 -9.45 -11.57 13.61
CA ILE A 415 -10.68 -10.84 13.94
C ILE A 415 -11.72 -11.06 12.85
N THR A 416 -11.33 -10.88 11.59
CA THR A 416 -12.24 -11.05 10.45
C THR A 416 -12.73 -12.49 10.32
N LYS A 417 -11.89 -13.49 10.63
CA LYS A 417 -12.28 -14.90 10.67
C LYS A 417 -13.29 -15.20 11.77
N LYS A 418 -13.10 -14.64 12.97
CA LYS A 418 -14.05 -14.76 14.09
C LYS A 418 -15.39 -14.11 13.74
N ARG A 419 -15.36 -12.89 13.17
CA ARG A 419 -16.54 -12.21 12.60
C ARG A 419 -17.28 -13.09 11.59
N ASP A 420 -16.56 -13.63 10.60
CA ASP A 420 -17.12 -14.45 9.53
C ASP A 420 -17.80 -15.72 10.08
N ASN A 421 -17.22 -16.35 11.11
CA ASN A 421 -17.85 -17.48 11.80
C ASN A 421 -19.18 -17.11 12.46
N LEU A 422 -19.25 -15.94 13.14
CA LEU A 422 -20.49 -15.46 13.76
C LEU A 422 -21.58 -15.19 12.72
N ILE A 423 -21.23 -14.59 11.58
CA ILE A 423 -22.14 -14.35 10.46
C ILE A 423 -22.64 -15.68 9.89
N LYS A 424 -21.75 -16.65 9.64
CA LYS A 424 -22.12 -17.98 9.13
C LYS A 424 -23.01 -18.75 10.09
N GLN A 425 -22.79 -18.62 11.40
CA GLN A 425 -23.66 -19.20 12.40
C GLN A 425 -25.07 -18.60 12.33
N ALA A 426 -25.18 -17.27 12.23
CA ALA A 426 -26.48 -16.61 12.07
C ALA A 426 -27.22 -17.04 10.79
N VAL A 427 -26.51 -17.22 9.67
CA VAL A 427 -27.07 -17.78 8.43
C VAL A 427 -27.62 -19.19 8.67
N TYR A 428 -26.86 -20.05 9.35
CA TYR A 428 -27.28 -21.43 9.62
C TYR A 428 -28.53 -21.49 10.52
N GLU A 429 -28.61 -20.61 11.51
CA GLU A 429 -29.74 -20.50 12.43
C GLU A 429 -30.95 -19.75 11.82
N ASN A 430 -30.85 -19.24 10.58
CA ASN A 430 -31.81 -18.30 9.98
C ASN A 430 -32.16 -17.13 10.93
N GLY A 431 -31.17 -16.65 11.67
CA GLY A 431 -31.33 -15.74 12.80
C GLY A 431 -30.58 -14.42 12.63
N THR A 432 -30.39 -13.76 13.76
CA THR A 432 -29.56 -12.56 13.91
C THR A 432 -28.20 -12.95 14.50
N VAL A 433 -27.18 -12.10 14.34
CA VAL A 433 -25.89 -12.34 14.99
C VAL A 433 -26.01 -12.12 16.50
N LYS A 434 -25.62 -13.12 17.29
CA LYS A 434 -25.59 -13.04 18.76
C LYS A 434 -24.19 -12.64 19.23
N SER A 435 -23.97 -11.35 19.45
CA SER A 435 -22.70 -10.83 19.95
C SER A 435 -22.87 -9.44 20.56
N SER A 436 -22.22 -9.22 21.70
CA SER A 436 -22.10 -7.92 22.37
C SER A 436 -21.28 -6.90 21.56
N GLU A 437 -20.47 -7.36 20.60
CA GLU A 437 -19.60 -6.53 19.77
C GLU A 437 -20.22 -6.26 18.38
N CYS A 438 -21.54 -6.06 18.31
CA CYS A 438 -22.24 -5.88 17.03
C CYS A 438 -21.65 -4.78 16.14
N PHE A 439 -21.22 -3.66 16.73
CA PHE A 439 -20.62 -2.53 16.00
C PHE A 439 -19.29 -2.88 15.33
N VAL A 440 -18.58 -3.89 15.84
CA VAL A 440 -17.37 -4.43 15.20
C VAL A 440 -17.78 -5.32 14.04
N ILE A 441 -18.77 -6.20 14.24
CA ILE A 441 -19.22 -7.16 13.24
C ILE A 441 -19.80 -6.44 12.02
N PHE A 442 -20.60 -5.40 12.24
CA PHE A 442 -21.25 -4.60 11.19
C PHE A 442 -20.85 -3.13 11.30
N ALA A 443 -19.57 -2.86 11.03
CA ALA A 443 -18.99 -1.53 11.13
C ALA A 443 -19.51 -0.54 10.07
N ASP A 444 -20.10 -1.03 8.98
CA ASP A 444 -20.79 -0.23 7.97
C ASP A 444 -22.08 -0.94 7.54
N PRO A 445 -23.16 -0.82 8.33
CA PRO A 445 -24.37 -1.62 8.14
C PRO A 445 -24.95 -1.53 6.73
N ARG A 446 -24.81 -0.39 6.04
CA ARG A 446 -25.32 -0.21 4.67
C ARG A 446 -24.58 -1.10 3.68
N ASN A 447 -23.24 -1.08 3.73
CA ASN A 447 -22.44 -1.92 2.84
C ASN A 447 -22.44 -3.38 3.30
N ASP A 448 -22.51 -3.64 4.61
CA ASP A 448 -22.63 -5.00 5.15
C ASP A 448 -23.92 -5.70 4.67
N ILE A 449 -25.09 -5.04 4.76
CA ILE A 449 -26.37 -5.58 4.23
C ILE A 449 -26.26 -5.85 2.73
N LYS A 450 -25.67 -4.92 1.98
CA LYS A 450 -25.51 -5.07 0.54
C LYS A 450 -24.60 -6.24 0.19
N THR A 451 -23.52 -6.45 0.93
CA THR A 451 -22.62 -7.59 0.76
C THR A 451 -23.29 -8.91 1.09
N ILE A 452 -24.04 -8.98 2.20
CA ILE A 452 -24.86 -10.15 2.56
C ILE A 452 -25.82 -10.49 1.41
N SER A 453 -26.50 -9.48 0.85
CA SER A 453 -27.42 -9.64 -0.28
C SER A 453 -26.72 -10.12 -1.55
N ILE A 454 -25.61 -9.49 -1.94
CA ILE A 454 -24.81 -9.88 -3.12
C ILE A 454 -24.32 -11.33 -3.01
N LEU A 455 -23.94 -11.75 -1.80
CA LEU A 455 -23.43 -13.10 -1.54
C LEU A 455 -24.56 -14.14 -1.31
N GLY A 456 -25.82 -13.73 -1.34
CA GLY A 456 -26.97 -14.61 -1.13
C GLY A 456 -27.03 -15.22 0.28
N LEU A 457 -26.50 -14.51 1.29
CA LEU A 457 -26.50 -14.98 2.67
C LEU A 457 -27.85 -14.67 3.34
N ASN A 458 -28.56 -15.71 3.79
CA ASN A 458 -29.88 -15.59 4.40
C ASN A 458 -29.77 -15.19 5.90
N ILE A 459 -29.54 -13.90 6.17
CA ILE A 459 -29.54 -13.33 7.52
C ILE A 459 -30.74 -12.39 7.62
N ASN A 460 -31.33 -12.27 8.81
CA ASN A 460 -32.37 -11.28 9.05
C ASN A 460 -31.80 -9.86 8.89
N GLN A 461 -32.03 -9.25 7.72
CA GLN A 461 -31.49 -7.93 7.37
C GLN A 461 -32.16 -6.79 8.17
N ASN A 462 -33.35 -7.03 8.74
CA ASN A 462 -34.05 -6.04 9.57
C ASN A 462 -33.44 -5.91 10.97
N MET A 463 -32.68 -6.93 11.40
CA MET A 463 -32.03 -6.96 12.70
C MET A 463 -30.73 -7.75 12.61
N LEU A 464 -29.65 -7.09 12.20
CA LEU A 464 -28.35 -7.77 12.00
C LEU A 464 -27.79 -8.40 13.29
N CYS A 465 -28.10 -7.81 14.45
CA CYS A 465 -27.70 -8.33 15.75
C CYS A 465 -28.85 -8.34 16.75
N ASP A 466 -28.83 -9.31 17.67
CA ASP A 466 -29.67 -9.30 18.87
C ASP A 466 -29.04 -8.41 19.95
N ASN A 467 -29.72 -7.33 20.34
CA ASN A 467 -29.25 -6.38 21.36
C ASN A 467 -29.34 -6.94 22.80
N LYS A 468 -29.82 -8.19 22.98
CA LYS A 468 -29.91 -8.85 24.30
C LYS A 468 -28.60 -9.47 24.78
N PHE A 469 -27.54 -9.43 23.97
CA PHE A 469 -26.23 -10.02 24.26
C PHE A 469 -25.13 -8.97 24.32
#